data_AF-A0A1W9SQ04-F1
#
_entry.id   AF-A0A1W9SQ04-F1
#
_cell.length_a   1.000
_cell.length_b   1.000
_cell.length_c   1.000
_cell.angle_alpha   90.00
_cell.angle_beta   90.00
_cell.angle_gamma   90.00
#
_symmetry.space_group_name_H-M   'P 1'
#
loop_
_entity.id
_entity.type
_entity.pdbx_description
1 polymer ?
#
loop_
_entity_poly.entity_id
_entity_poly.type
_entity_poly.pdbx_seq_one_letter_code
_entity_poly.pdbx_strand_id
1 'polypeptide(L)'
;WNTSKEKKFKSFNTDIYDDKSNFIGNKKIYSYDNKKLISVLIEKKKNKLTNGISIGHMSSSGNDFQNQNALFIENLEKRKKAGGRNTIISSANFINISIYFAVRKCIKSTWLNDRDQFLCPKPKWKKDKEFQNDCLAFTLFNNNIDIKYGTNHWIPFTENEINAKDKFESNFMTNYISGKISKNKNIKLEFSQEAKKLFDAGKELWIYYHKINEKFKK
;
A
#
# COMPACT_ATOMS: atom_id res chain seq x y z
N TRP A 1 24.41 -25.89 -22.17
CA TRP A 1 23.18 -25.33 -22.76
C TRP A 1 23.34 -25.31 -24.27
N ASN A 2 22.39 -25.87 -25.03
CA ASN A 2 22.47 -25.86 -26.51
C ASN A 2 21.54 -24.76 -27.05
N THR A 3 22.13 -23.65 -27.50
CA THR A 3 21.42 -22.47 -27.99
C THR A 3 20.81 -22.66 -29.38
N SER A 4 21.06 -23.77 -30.08
CA SER A 4 20.46 -24.06 -31.39
C SER A 4 19.04 -24.62 -31.32
N LYS A 5 18.54 -24.96 -30.12
CA LYS A 5 17.17 -25.44 -29.90
C LYS A 5 16.35 -24.35 -29.21
N GLU A 6 15.54 -23.63 -29.96
CA GLU A 6 14.57 -22.69 -29.41
C GLU A 6 13.43 -23.45 -28.70
N LYS A 7 13.52 -23.54 -27.38
CA LYS A 7 12.42 -24.03 -26.54
C LYS A 7 12.05 -22.96 -25.54
N LYS A 8 10.76 -22.61 -25.50
CA LYS A 8 10.23 -21.65 -24.54
C LYS A 8 10.42 -22.16 -23.11
N PHE A 9 11.12 -21.41 -22.30
CA PHE A 9 11.30 -21.70 -20.88
C PHE A 9 9.96 -21.63 -20.14
N LYS A 10 9.62 -22.68 -19.39
CA LYS A 10 8.40 -22.73 -18.57
C LYS A 10 8.74 -22.67 -17.10
N SER A 11 9.50 -23.64 -16.62
CA SER A 11 9.97 -23.69 -15.23
C SER A 11 11.01 -24.79 -15.04
N PHE A 12 11.79 -24.71 -13.96
CA PHE A 12 12.57 -25.82 -13.41
C PHE A 12 12.61 -25.73 -11.89
N ASN A 13 12.93 -26.85 -11.24
CA ASN A 13 13.20 -26.90 -9.81
C ASN A 13 14.71 -26.87 -9.59
N THR A 14 15.13 -26.16 -8.55
CA THR A 14 16.52 -26.11 -8.11
C THR A 14 16.58 -26.27 -6.61
N ASP A 15 17.66 -26.88 -6.14
CA ASP A 15 18.04 -26.86 -4.74
C ASP A 15 18.57 -25.48 -4.38
N ILE A 16 18.35 -25.09 -3.15
CA ILE A 16 18.76 -23.82 -2.59
C ILE A 16 19.63 -24.10 -1.38
N TYR A 17 20.76 -23.41 -1.33
CA TYR A 17 21.73 -23.50 -0.26
C TYR A 17 21.94 -22.12 0.38
N ASP A 18 22.24 -22.08 1.66
CA ASP A 18 22.68 -20.86 2.34
C ASP A 18 24.16 -20.53 2.04
N ASP A 19 24.66 -19.45 2.65
CA ASP A 19 26.05 -18.99 2.52
C ASP A 19 27.09 -19.98 3.08
N LYS A 20 26.65 -20.96 3.87
CA LYS A 20 27.46 -22.04 4.44
C LYS A 20 27.29 -23.36 3.68
N SER A 21 26.63 -23.34 2.52
CA SER A 21 26.34 -24.53 1.71
C SER A 21 25.42 -25.55 2.39
N ASN A 22 24.64 -25.14 3.40
CA ASN A 22 23.58 -25.99 3.96
C ASN A 22 22.37 -25.94 3.04
N PHE A 23 21.78 -27.09 2.77
CA PHE A 23 20.51 -27.17 2.04
C PHE A 23 19.38 -26.52 2.84
N ILE A 24 18.68 -25.56 2.24
CA ILE A 24 17.56 -24.83 2.88
C ILE A 24 16.23 -25.01 2.15
N GLY A 25 16.19 -25.83 1.10
CA GLY A 25 14.96 -26.23 0.41
C GLY A 25 15.09 -26.24 -1.11
N ASN A 26 13.96 -26.42 -1.78
CA ASN A 26 13.87 -26.35 -3.23
C ASN A 26 13.08 -25.11 -3.65
N LYS A 27 13.50 -24.45 -4.73
CA LYS A 27 12.73 -23.37 -5.36
C LYS A 27 12.36 -23.76 -6.78
N LYS A 28 11.09 -23.49 -7.13
CA LYS A 28 10.64 -23.54 -8.52
C LYS A 28 10.83 -22.17 -9.16
N ILE A 29 11.71 -22.10 -10.16
CA ILE A 29 11.86 -20.92 -11.01
C ILE A 29 10.97 -21.11 -12.22
N TYR A 30 10.16 -20.12 -12.58
CA TYR A 30 9.21 -20.21 -13.68
C TYR A 30 9.15 -18.92 -14.50
N SER A 31 8.75 -19.06 -15.76
CA SER A 31 8.50 -17.93 -16.65
C SER A 31 7.21 -17.22 -16.28
N TYR A 32 7.24 -15.89 -16.34
CA TYR A 32 6.07 -15.02 -16.18
C TYR A 32 5.37 -14.69 -17.49
N ASP A 33 5.75 -15.35 -18.59
CA ASP A 33 5.12 -15.15 -19.90
C ASP A 33 3.59 -15.28 -19.82
N ASN A 34 2.90 -14.35 -20.46
CA ASN A 34 1.44 -14.27 -20.52
C ASN A 34 0.76 -14.09 -19.14
N LYS A 35 1.50 -13.81 -18.06
CA LYS A 35 0.93 -13.47 -16.75
C LYS A 35 0.65 -11.97 -16.68
N LYS A 36 -0.49 -11.61 -16.08
CA LYS A 36 -0.80 -10.21 -15.75
C LYS A 36 -0.08 -9.84 -14.47
N LEU A 37 0.65 -8.72 -14.49
CA LEU A 37 1.35 -8.17 -13.33
C LEU A 37 0.38 -7.38 -12.44
N ILE A 38 0.77 -7.16 -11.18
CA ILE A 38 -0.03 -6.42 -10.21
C ILE A 38 -0.25 -4.94 -10.59
N SER A 39 0.60 -4.37 -11.46
CA SER A 39 0.47 -3.00 -11.98
C SER A 39 -0.88 -2.71 -12.63
N VAL A 40 -1.60 -3.72 -13.11
CA VAL A 40 -2.96 -3.59 -13.65
C VAL A 40 -3.93 -2.95 -12.65
N LEU A 41 -3.69 -3.10 -11.34
CA LEU A 41 -4.52 -2.46 -10.30
C LEU A 41 -4.44 -0.92 -10.32
N ILE A 42 -3.30 -0.37 -10.74
CA ILE A 42 -2.98 1.05 -10.65
C ILE A 42 -2.87 1.72 -12.03
N GLU A 43 -3.19 1.01 -13.11
CA GLU A 43 -3.22 1.56 -14.46
C GLU A 43 -4.16 2.76 -14.58
N LYS A 44 -3.72 3.80 -15.31
CA LYS A 44 -4.55 4.99 -15.54
C LYS A 44 -5.65 4.58 -16.50
N LYS A 45 -6.87 4.35 -16.00
CA LYS A 45 -8.04 4.35 -16.88
C LYS A 45 -8.19 5.75 -17.45
N LYS A 46 -8.52 5.89 -18.74
CA LYS A 46 -8.77 7.18 -19.44
C LYS A 46 -9.92 8.02 -18.82
N ASN A 47 -10.45 7.63 -17.68
CA ASN A 47 -11.53 8.32 -17.00
C ASN A 47 -10.92 9.52 -16.27
N LYS A 48 -11.37 10.72 -16.65
CA LYS A 48 -11.08 12.00 -16.00
C LYS A 48 -11.00 11.81 -14.49
N LEU A 49 -9.95 12.36 -13.87
CA LEU A 49 -9.89 12.57 -12.42
C LEU A 49 -11.24 13.16 -11.99
N THR A 50 -12.09 12.33 -11.39
CA THR A 50 -13.42 12.71 -10.99
C THR A 50 -13.28 13.65 -9.80
N ASN A 51 -13.38 14.97 -10.00
CA ASN A 51 -13.62 16.08 -9.06
C ASN A 51 -13.33 15.84 -7.56
N GLY A 52 -12.24 15.14 -7.24
CA GLY A 52 -12.00 14.58 -5.92
C GLY A 52 -10.69 15.09 -5.37
N ILE A 53 -10.68 15.37 -4.07
CA ILE A 53 -9.48 15.79 -3.35
C ILE A 53 -8.39 14.73 -3.56
N SER A 54 -7.22 15.19 -4.00
CA SER A 54 -6.02 14.37 -4.07
C SER A 54 -5.35 14.40 -2.71
N ILE A 55 -5.04 13.24 -2.16
CA ILE A 55 -4.56 13.12 -0.78
C ILE A 55 -3.07 12.78 -0.68
N GLY A 56 -2.40 12.57 -1.81
CA GLY A 56 -0.98 12.23 -1.85
C GLY A 56 -0.60 11.61 -3.19
N HIS A 57 0.62 11.12 -3.30
CA HIS A 57 1.03 10.26 -4.41
C HIS A 57 1.80 9.03 -3.93
N MET A 58 1.66 7.95 -4.70
CA MET A 58 2.44 6.74 -4.56
C MET A 58 3.51 6.68 -5.65
N SER A 59 4.77 6.59 -5.24
CA SER A 59 5.88 6.25 -6.13
C SER A 59 6.03 4.73 -6.18
N SER A 60 6.35 4.20 -7.36
CA SER A 60 6.58 2.77 -7.55
C SER A 60 7.48 2.51 -8.76
N SER A 61 8.37 1.54 -8.64
CA SER A 61 9.17 1.00 -9.76
C SER A 61 9.04 -0.51 -9.78
N GLY A 62 9.14 -1.10 -10.99
CA GLY A 62 9.04 -2.54 -11.21
C GLY A 62 7.76 -3.18 -10.67
N ASN A 63 7.64 -4.48 -10.91
CA ASN A 63 6.61 -5.31 -10.28
C ASN A 63 7.25 -6.45 -9.47
N ASP A 64 8.54 -6.35 -9.14
CA ASP A 64 9.28 -7.37 -8.42
C ASP A 64 9.70 -6.92 -7.02
N PHE A 65 10.26 -7.87 -6.27
CA PHE A 65 10.86 -7.64 -4.96
C PHE A 65 12.12 -6.77 -5.00
N GLN A 66 12.90 -6.79 -6.08
CA GLN A 66 14.12 -5.96 -6.21
C GLN A 66 13.77 -4.47 -6.10
N ASN A 67 12.61 -4.06 -6.62
CA ASN A 67 12.15 -2.68 -6.62
C ASN A 67 11.22 -2.32 -5.44
N GLN A 68 11.13 -3.12 -4.38
CA GLN A 68 10.20 -2.91 -3.27
C GLN A 68 10.52 -1.65 -2.43
N ASN A 69 11.78 -1.21 -2.39
CA ASN A 69 12.19 0.03 -1.71
C ASN A 69 11.77 1.29 -2.49
N ALA A 70 11.52 1.18 -3.79
CA ALA A 70 11.00 2.28 -4.62
C ALA A 70 9.48 2.46 -4.48
N LEU A 71 8.81 1.64 -3.67
CA LEU A 71 7.39 1.75 -3.34
C LEU A 71 7.21 2.52 -2.04
N PHE A 72 6.63 3.72 -2.10
CA PHE A 72 6.29 4.52 -0.93
C PHE A 72 5.16 5.49 -1.28
N ILE A 73 4.46 5.97 -0.25
CA ILE A 73 3.41 6.97 -0.33
C ILE A 73 3.90 8.21 0.42
N GLU A 74 3.74 9.38 -0.18
CA GLU A 74 4.15 10.67 0.40
C GLU A 74 3.19 11.79 -0.02
N ASN A 75 3.39 12.98 0.56
CA ASN A 75 2.57 14.17 0.31
C ASN A 75 2.58 14.55 -1.17
N LEU A 76 1.46 15.08 -1.64
CA LEU A 76 1.26 15.47 -3.04
C LEU A 76 2.20 16.62 -3.46
N GLU A 77 2.49 17.50 -2.52
CA GLU A 77 3.25 18.74 -2.63
C GLU A 77 4.76 18.47 -2.66
N LYS A 78 5.17 17.29 -2.18
CA LYS A 78 6.58 16.91 -2.17
C LYS A 78 7.06 16.64 -3.60
N ARG A 79 8.23 17.16 -3.95
CA ARG A 79 8.84 16.96 -5.27
C ARG A 79 8.96 15.46 -5.56
N LYS A 80 8.29 15.03 -6.64
CA LYS A 80 8.36 13.65 -7.13
C LYS A 80 9.79 13.29 -7.50
N LYS A 81 10.25 12.11 -7.06
CA LYS A 81 11.53 11.56 -7.52
C LYS A 81 11.48 11.28 -9.02
N ALA A 82 12.62 11.48 -9.68
CA ALA A 82 12.77 11.16 -11.10
C ALA A 82 12.74 9.64 -11.33
N GLY A 83 12.15 9.23 -12.45
CA GLY A 83 11.97 7.81 -12.80
C GLY A 83 10.77 7.15 -12.12
N GLY A 84 10.49 5.91 -12.55
CA GLY A 84 9.38 5.12 -12.05
C GLY A 84 7.99 5.70 -12.36
N ARG A 85 6.98 5.11 -11.72
CA ARG A 85 5.58 5.52 -11.82
C ARG A 85 5.18 6.30 -10.58
N ASN A 86 4.67 7.52 -10.80
CA ASN A 86 4.06 8.35 -9.76
C ASN A 86 2.53 8.39 -9.98
N THR A 87 1.78 7.80 -9.06
CA THR A 87 0.32 7.70 -9.13
C THR A 87 -0.31 8.61 -8.09
N ILE A 88 -1.12 9.59 -8.52
CA ILE A 88 -1.89 10.45 -7.61
C ILE A 88 -2.97 9.62 -6.92
N ILE A 89 -3.13 9.82 -5.61
CA ILE A 89 -4.08 9.11 -4.75
C ILE A 89 -5.30 10.00 -4.54
N SER A 90 -6.49 9.45 -4.75
CA SER A 90 -7.77 10.09 -4.46
C SER A 90 -8.79 9.04 -4.01
N SER A 91 -9.95 9.47 -3.54
CA SER A 91 -11.04 8.57 -3.13
C SER A 91 -11.41 7.53 -4.20
N ALA A 92 -11.23 7.88 -5.49
CA ALA A 92 -11.59 7.03 -6.62
C ALA A 92 -10.68 5.82 -6.83
N ASN A 93 -9.40 5.91 -6.44
CA ASN A 93 -8.42 4.84 -6.66
C ASN A 93 -7.80 4.30 -5.36
N PHE A 94 -8.14 4.89 -4.21
CA PHE A 94 -7.46 4.59 -2.95
C PHE A 94 -7.45 3.11 -2.59
N ILE A 95 -8.58 2.39 -2.66
CA ILE A 95 -8.62 0.93 -2.42
C ILE A 95 -7.66 0.15 -3.32
N ASN A 96 -7.61 0.45 -4.63
CA ASN A 96 -6.69 -0.26 -5.52
C ASN A 96 -5.22 0.02 -5.17
N ILE A 97 -4.92 1.26 -4.77
CA ILE A 97 -3.58 1.66 -4.30
C ILE A 97 -3.25 0.95 -3.00
N SER A 98 -4.18 0.88 -2.05
CA SER A 98 -3.97 0.18 -0.78
C SER A 98 -3.69 -1.30 -0.97
N ILE A 99 -4.42 -1.98 -1.86
CA ILE A 99 -4.15 -3.39 -2.18
C ILE A 99 -2.77 -3.55 -2.83
N TYR A 100 -2.47 -2.72 -3.83
CA TYR A 100 -1.17 -2.75 -4.51
C TYR A 100 -0.02 -2.52 -3.52
N PHE A 101 -0.19 -1.56 -2.61
CA PHE A 101 0.80 -1.18 -1.62
C PHE A 101 0.99 -2.26 -0.56
N ALA A 102 -0.09 -2.71 0.08
CA ALA A 102 -0.05 -3.70 1.15
C ALA A 102 0.51 -5.04 0.67
N VAL A 103 0.03 -5.58 -0.46
CA VAL A 103 0.52 -6.86 -1.02
C VAL A 103 2.02 -6.79 -1.33
N ARG A 104 2.51 -5.66 -1.83
CA ARG A 104 3.93 -5.48 -2.12
C ARG A 104 4.78 -5.23 -0.87
N LYS A 105 4.21 -4.80 0.25
CA LYS A 105 4.95 -4.44 1.48
C LYS A 105 4.86 -5.48 2.60
N CYS A 106 3.81 -6.28 2.65
CA CYS A 106 3.62 -7.27 3.71
C CYS A 106 4.55 -8.48 3.59
N ILE A 107 5.07 -8.76 2.39
CA ILE A 107 6.05 -9.82 2.15
C ILE A 107 7.45 -9.22 2.21
N LYS A 108 8.30 -9.72 3.12
CA LYS A 108 9.69 -9.30 3.25
C LYS A 108 10.49 -9.64 1.98
N SER A 109 11.20 -8.67 1.44
CA SER A 109 12.22 -8.93 0.41
C SER A 109 13.37 -9.72 1.02
N THR A 110 13.75 -10.79 0.35
CA THR A 110 14.87 -11.66 0.71
C THR A 110 15.62 -11.99 -0.58
N TRP A 111 16.87 -12.44 -0.47
CA TRP A 111 17.60 -12.92 -1.65
C TRP A 111 16.87 -14.07 -2.37
N LEU A 112 16.05 -14.85 -1.63
CA LEU A 112 15.27 -15.95 -2.20
C LEU A 112 14.19 -15.48 -3.16
N ASN A 113 13.54 -14.35 -2.89
CA ASN A 113 12.46 -13.82 -3.72
C ASN A 113 12.90 -12.62 -4.57
N ASP A 114 14.21 -12.33 -4.62
CA ASP A 114 14.73 -11.29 -5.50
C ASP A 114 14.29 -11.55 -6.95
N ARG A 115 13.87 -10.48 -7.62
CA ARG A 115 13.27 -10.48 -8.98
C ARG A 115 11.98 -11.30 -9.18
N ASP A 116 11.47 -12.01 -8.17
CA ASP A 116 10.16 -12.66 -8.29
C ASP A 116 9.08 -11.58 -8.54
N GLN A 117 8.19 -11.83 -9.48
CA GLN A 117 7.18 -10.85 -9.90
C GLN A 117 5.90 -10.95 -9.04
N PHE A 118 5.39 -9.80 -8.62
CA PHE A 118 4.04 -9.65 -8.10
C PHE A 118 3.02 -9.73 -9.25
N LEU A 119 2.21 -10.78 -9.22
CA LEU A 119 1.18 -11.04 -10.21
C LEU A 119 -0.16 -10.42 -9.81
N CYS A 120 -1.02 -10.22 -10.82
CA CYS A 120 -2.39 -9.78 -10.61
C CYS A 120 -3.17 -10.83 -9.79
N PRO A 121 -3.82 -10.43 -8.68
CA PRO A 121 -4.50 -11.39 -7.80
C PRO A 121 -5.73 -12.02 -8.48
N LYS A 122 -6.05 -13.26 -8.09
CA LYS A 122 -7.21 -14.00 -8.61
C LYS A 122 -8.51 -13.24 -8.32
N PRO A 123 -9.51 -13.19 -9.22
CA PRO A 123 -10.66 -12.28 -9.13
C PRO A 123 -11.48 -12.29 -7.82
N LYS A 124 -11.37 -13.33 -6.97
CA LYS A 124 -12.07 -13.43 -5.69
C LYS A 124 -11.86 -12.21 -4.78
N TRP A 125 -10.67 -11.60 -4.78
CA TRP A 125 -10.36 -10.41 -3.98
C TRP A 125 -11.33 -9.25 -4.20
N LYS A 126 -11.95 -9.14 -5.39
CA LYS A 126 -12.86 -8.03 -5.73
C LYS A 126 -14.12 -8.01 -4.87
N LYS A 127 -14.55 -9.18 -4.39
CA LYS A 127 -15.72 -9.33 -3.50
C LYS A 127 -15.33 -9.41 -2.02
N ASP A 128 -14.05 -9.64 -1.74
CA ASP A 128 -13.50 -9.74 -0.39
C ASP A 128 -13.31 -8.34 0.21
N LYS A 129 -14.29 -7.89 0.99
CA LYS A 129 -14.28 -6.54 1.60
C LYS A 129 -13.37 -6.44 2.80
N GLU A 130 -13.26 -7.50 3.59
CA GLU A 130 -12.33 -7.56 4.71
C GLU A 130 -10.89 -7.39 4.21
N PHE A 131 -10.47 -8.19 3.21
CA PHE A 131 -9.13 -8.05 2.61
C PHE A 131 -8.87 -6.64 2.04
N GLN A 132 -9.85 -6.05 1.34
CA GLN A 132 -9.72 -4.70 0.78
C GLN A 132 -9.52 -3.64 1.88
N ASN A 133 -10.31 -3.73 2.95
CA ASN A 133 -10.28 -2.78 4.05
C ASN A 133 -9.03 -2.96 4.91
N ASP A 134 -8.58 -4.19 5.14
CA ASP A 134 -7.34 -4.47 5.85
C ASP A 134 -6.10 -3.98 5.09
N CYS A 135 -6.09 -4.10 3.77
CA CYS A 135 -5.06 -3.47 2.94
C CYS A 135 -5.05 -1.94 3.10
N LEU A 136 -6.21 -1.31 3.25
CA LEU A 136 -6.33 0.11 3.55
C LEU A 136 -5.77 0.43 4.94
N ALA A 137 -6.13 -0.34 5.98
CA ALA A 137 -5.58 -0.17 7.32
C ALA A 137 -4.05 -0.26 7.32
N PHE A 138 -3.49 -1.30 6.70
CA PHE A 138 -2.04 -1.46 6.53
C PHE A 138 -1.40 -0.22 5.88
N THR A 139 -2.04 0.32 4.84
CA THR A 139 -1.53 1.48 4.09
C THR A 139 -1.57 2.77 4.91
N LEU A 140 -2.60 2.96 5.74
CA LEU A 140 -2.73 4.12 6.64
C LEU A 140 -1.62 4.21 7.69
N PHE A 141 -1.14 3.06 8.17
CA PHE A 141 -0.11 2.99 9.21
C PHE A 141 1.29 2.68 8.67
N ASN A 142 1.48 2.73 7.34
CA ASN A 142 2.78 2.43 6.70
C ASN A 142 3.08 3.37 5.52
N ASN A 143 2.62 4.62 5.59
CA ASN A 143 2.94 5.68 4.63
C ASN A 143 3.93 6.69 5.22
N ASN A 144 4.45 7.58 4.36
CA ASN A 144 5.44 8.60 4.73
C ASN A 144 4.85 10.02 4.61
N ILE A 145 3.58 10.19 4.96
CA ILE A 145 2.93 11.50 4.99
C ILE A 145 3.49 12.29 6.16
N ASP A 146 3.90 13.53 5.88
CA ASP A 146 4.51 14.42 6.85
C ASP A 146 3.83 15.80 6.77
N ILE A 147 3.42 16.33 7.92
CA ILE A 147 2.67 17.59 8.03
C ILE A 147 3.47 18.79 7.48
N LYS A 148 4.81 18.71 7.46
CA LYS A 148 5.65 19.81 6.96
C LYS A 148 5.48 20.09 5.47
N TYR A 149 4.87 19.17 4.72
CA TYR A 149 4.63 19.33 3.28
C TYR A 149 3.18 19.71 2.96
N GLY A 150 2.28 19.85 3.94
CA GLY A 150 0.90 20.28 3.72
C GLY A 150 -0.12 19.55 4.59
N THR A 151 -1.40 19.76 4.29
CA THR A 151 -2.53 19.20 5.04
C THR A 151 -2.47 17.68 5.13
N ASN A 152 -2.58 17.14 6.35
CA ASN A 152 -2.64 15.70 6.56
C ASN A 152 -4.05 15.14 6.36
N HIS A 153 -4.32 14.61 5.16
CA HIS A 153 -5.58 13.96 4.80
C HIS A 153 -5.72 12.50 5.30
N TRP A 154 -4.69 11.95 5.96
CA TRP A 154 -4.57 10.51 6.25
C TRP A 154 -4.96 10.14 7.69
N ILE A 155 -5.37 11.10 8.51
CA ILE A 155 -5.73 10.90 9.91
C ILE A 155 -7.05 10.12 10.00
N PRO A 156 -7.07 8.87 10.49
CA PRO A 156 -8.27 8.05 10.49
C PRO A 156 -9.15 8.23 11.73
N PHE A 157 -8.86 9.23 12.56
CA PHE A 157 -9.55 9.52 13.81
C PHE A 157 -10.14 10.92 13.77
N THR A 158 -11.23 11.10 14.50
CA THR A 158 -11.79 12.42 14.81
C THR A 158 -11.03 13.06 15.96
N GLU A 159 -11.11 14.38 16.06
CA GLU A 159 -10.52 15.17 17.13
C GLU A 159 -10.99 14.67 18.50
N ASN A 160 -12.28 14.37 18.64
CA ASN A 160 -12.87 13.86 19.88
C ASN A 160 -12.34 12.47 20.26
N GLU A 161 -12.07 11.60 19.28
CA GLU A 161 -11.57 10.25 19.56
C GLU A 161 -10.18 10.26 20.20
N ILE A 162 -9.35 11.25 19.85
CA ILE A 162 -7.97 11.34 20.34
C ILE A 162 -7.73 12.53 21.29
N ASN A 163 -8.79 13.23 21.69
CA ASN A 163 -8.73 14.46 22.48
C ASN A 163 -7.78 15.51 21.87
N ALA A 164 -7.87 15.71 20.54
CA ALA A 164 -7.10 16.74 19.86
C ALA A 164 -7.55 18.13 20.32
N LYS A 165 -6.58 19.04 20.54
CA LYS A 165 -6.85 20.42 20.96
C LYS A 165 -7.19 21.33 19.79
N ASP A 166 -6.48 21.11 18.68
CA ASP A 166 -6.63 21.88 17.45
C ASP A 166 -7.53 21.09 16.49
N LYS A 167 -8.36 21.81 15.75
CA LYS A 167 -9.20 21.24 14.70
C LYS A 167 -8.32 20.75 13.55
N PHE A 168 -8.60 19.55 13.03
CA PHE A 168 -7.91 19.07 11.85
C PHE A 168 -8.32 19.86 10.61
N GLU A 169 -7.33 20.21 9.79
CA GLU A 169 -7.54 20.83 8.48
C GLU A 169 -8.29 19.90 7.51
N SER A 170 -8.24 18.59 7.74
CA SER A 170 -8.96 17.61 6.94
C SER A 170 -9.57 16.48 7.74
N ASN A 171 -10.83 16.18 7.41
CA ASN A 171 -11.58 15.01 7.85
C ASN A 171 -11.77 13.99 6.70
N PHE A 172 -10.87 14.01 5.71
CA PHE A 172 -11.00 13.14 4.53
C PHE A 172 -11.06 11.67 4.93
N MET A 173 -10.10 11.17 5.70
CA MET A 173 -10.00 9.73 5.96
C MET A 173 -11.14 9.21 6.85
N THR A 174 -11.54 9.96 7.87
CA THR A 174 -12.70 9.62 8.70
C THR A 174 -13.99 9.55 7.87
N ASN A 175 -14.21 10.53 6.99
CA ASN A 175 -15.35 10.51 6.06
C ASN A 175 -15.25 9.38 5.03
N TYR A 176 -14.04 8.99 4.62
CA TYR A 176 -13.82 7.88 3.70
C TYR A 176 -14.18 6.54 4.35
N ILE A 177 -13.65 6.29 5.56
CA ILE A 177 -13.92 5.10 6.36
C ILE A 177 -15.39 5.00 6.76
N SER A 178 -16.03 6.13 7.08
CA SER A 178 -17.46 6.16 7.39
C SER A 178 -18.37 6.01 6.16
N GLY A 179 -17.81 5.88 4.96
CA GLY A 179 -18.57 5.71 3.71
C GLY A 179 -19.17 6.99 3.11
N LYS A 180 -18.95 8.17 3.72
CA LYS A 180 -19.55 9.44 3.25
C LYS A 180 -19.00 9.88 1.88
N ILE A 181 -17.72 9.63 1.64
CA ILE A 181 -17.03 10.03 0.40
C ILE A 181 -16.45 8.83 -0.39
N SER A 182 -16.80 7.61 0.02
CA SER A 182 -16.39 6.40 -0.69
C SER A 182 -17.26 6.20 -1.94
N LYS A 183 -16.78 5.39 -2.90
CA LYS A 183 -17.55 5.04 -4.11
C LYS A 183 -18.88 4.36 -3.78
N ASN A 184 -18.93 3.62 -2.67
CA ASN A 184 -20.11 2.93 -2.19
C ASN A 184 -20.81 3.81 -1.14
N LYS A 185 -21.28 4.99 -1.59
CA LYS A 185 -21.87 6.05 -0.76
C LYS A 185 -22.72 5.46 0.38
N ASN A 186 -22.40 5.85 1.61
CA ASN A 186 -23.07 5.51 2.87
C ASN A 186 -22.88 4.07 3.41
N ILE A 187 -21.92 3.30 2.90
CA ILE A 187 -21.51 2.03 3.54
C ILE A 187 -20.20 2.26 4.31
N LYS A 188 -20.28 2.17 5.64
CA LYS A 188 -19.12 2.19 6.53
C LYS A 188 -18.20 1.00 6.23
N LEU A 189 -16.90 1.23 6.24
CA LEU A 189 -15.93 0.15 6.07
C LEU A 189 -15.84 -0.68 7.35
N GLU A 190 -15.91 -2.00 7.18
CA GLU A 190 -15.72 -2.98 8.25
C GLU A 190 -14.34 -3.63 8.12
N PHE A 191 -13.59 -3.64 9.22
CA PHE A 191 -12.22 -4.14 9.29
C PHE A 191 -12.16 -5.45 10.09
N SER A 192 -11.14 -6.27 9.83
CA SER A 192 -10.86 -7.46 10.64
C SER A 192 -10.54 -7.09 12.10
N GLN A 193 -10.49 -8.10 12.96
CA GLN A 193 -10.13 -7.90 14.36
C GLN A 193 -8.68 -7.42 14.50
N GLU A 194 -7.78 -7.91 13.66
CA GLU A 194 -6.37 -7.52 13.59
C GLU A 194 -6.24 -6.06 13.16
N ALA A 195 -6.97 -5.64 12.12
CA ALA A 195 -6.97 -4.26 11.66
C ALA A 195 -7.57 -3.32 12.72
N LYS A 196 -8.61 -3.73 13.45
CA LYS A 196 -9.15 -2.95 14.59
C LYS A 196 -8.10 -2.73 15.68
N LYS A 197 -7.36 -3.77 16.08
CA LYS A 197 -6.24 -3.64 17.03
C LYS A 197 -5.16 -2.67 16.54
N LEU A 198 -4.89 -2.65 15.24
CA LEU A 198 -3.97 -1.69 14.64
C LEU A 198 -4.48 -0.25 14.76
N PHE A 199 -5.78 -0.01 14.51
CA PHE A 199 -6.39 1.30 14.75
C PHE A 199 -6.32 1.71 16.23
N ASP A 200 -6.59 0.79 17.16
CA ASP A 200 -6.52 1.07 18.60
C ASP A 200 -5.10 1.47 19.02
N ALA A 201 -4.08 0.71 18.61
CA ALA A 201 -2.68 1.06 18.87
C ALA A 201 -2.28 2.40 18.24
N GLY A 202 -2.73 2.64 16.99
CA GLY A 202 -2.52 3.93 16.32
C GLY A 202 -3.18 5.09 17.07
N LYS A 203 -4.40 4.88 17.59
CA LYS A 203 -5.15 5.87 18.37
C LYS A 203 -4.43 6.24 19.66
N GLU A 204 -3.88 5.25 20.37
CA GLU A 204 -3.09 5.47 21.59
C GLU A 204 -1.85 6.34 21.32
N LEU A 205 -1.14 6.10 20.22
CA LEU A 205 0.00 6.94 19.82
C LEU A 205 -0.41 8.38 19.53
N TRP A 206 -1.55 8.59 18.87
CA TRP A 206 -2.10 9.92 18.61
C TRP A 206 -2.50 10.64 19.91
N ILE A 207 -3.16 9.95 20.84
CA ILE A 207 -3.49 10.51 22.17
C ILE A 207 -2.20 10.92 22.90
N TYR A 208 -1.18 10.05 22.88
CA TYR A 208 0.11 10.33 23.51
C TYR A 208 0.79 11.57 22.91
N TYR A 209 0.81 11.69 21.57
CA TYR A 209 1.36 12.85 20.86
C TYR A 209 0.69 14.16 21.29
N HIS A 210 -0.65 14.20 21.33
CA HIS A 210 -1.38 15.40 21.75
C HIS A 210 -1.21 15.73 23.24
N LYS A 211 -0.96 14.73 24.08
CA LYS A 211 -0.63 14.91 25.50
C LYS A 211 0.79 15.48 25.72
N ILE A 212 1.79 15.07 24.93
CA ILE A 212 3.16 15.60 25.09
C ILE A 212 3.26 17.05 24.63
N ASN A 213 2.66 17.40 23.50
CA ASN A 213 2.72 18.76 22.97
C ASN A 213 2.12 19.80 23.94
N GLU A 214 1.36 19.36 24.93
CA GLU A 214 0.92 20.20 26.05
C GLU A 214 2.05 20.60 27.00
N LYS A 215 2.97 19.67 27.31
CA LYS A 215 4.05 19.91 28.28
C LYS A 215 5.10 20.91 27.79
N PHE A 216 5.22 21.09 26.49
CA PHE A 216 6.21 21.98 25.86
C PHE A 216 5.63 23.32 25.38
N LYS A 217 4.32 23.54 25.54
CA LYS A 217 3.65 24.84 25.29
C LYS A 217 3.42 25.65 26.58
N LYS A 218 3.99 25.22 27.71
CA LYS A 218 4.07 25.97 28.97
C LYS A 218 5.48 26.50 29.15
#